data_AF-A0A420EAJ8-F1
#
_entry.id   AF-A0A420EAJ8-F1
#
_cell.length_a   1.000
_cell.length_b   1.000
_cell.length_c   1.000
_cell.angle_alpha   90.00
_cell.angle_beta   90.00
_cell.angle_gamma   90.00
#
_symmetry.space_group_name_H-M   'P 1'
#
loop_
_entity.id
_entity.type
_entity.pdbx_description
1 polymer ?
#
loop_
_entity_poly.entity_id
_entity_poly.type
_entity_poly.pdbx_seq_one_letter_code
_entity_poly.pdbx_strand_id
1 'polypeptide(L)'
;MHGDYQVFLGLDVGKDGHHAVALNREGKRLHDAALVNTEAKLRQVFDKLARHGRVLVVVDQPASIGALPVAVARACGHQVAYLPGLAMRRIADLHPGAAKTDARDAYVIADAARSLPHTLRRVDVGDDALAELEVLVGFDDDLAGEATRLANRIRGLLTQIHPALERVLGPKVQHKAVLELLSRCGGPAGLRKAGRRKLAAIAGKNAPRMGERLVEQIMTALDEQTVMVPGTTAAETILPRLADSLRDVLQQRDQVAAEVERMLDAHPLASVLTSMPGIGVRTAARILLEVGDGTAFATPGHLAAYAGLAPVTRRSGSSIRGEHPPRGGNKQLKRAFFLAAFAAL
;
A
#
# COMPACT_ATOMS: atom_id res chain seq x y z
N MET A 1 -8.68 28.53 -10.82
CA MET A 1 -9.79 27.60 -10.49
C MET A 1 -10.63 28.02 -9.29
N HIS A 2 -10.24 29.02 -8.48
CA HIS A 2 -10.94 29.33 -7.23
C HIS A 2 -12.12 30.31 -7.33
N GLY A 3 -12.21 31.09 -8.42
CA GLY A 3 -13.20 32.15 -8.57
C GLY A 3 -14.65 31.69 -8.85
N ASP A 4 -14.92 30.39 -8.89
CA ASP A 4 -16.14 29.84 -9.49
C ASP A 4 -17.02 29.00 -8.52
N TYR A 5 -16.58 28.82 -7.27
CA TYR A 5 -17.35 28.09 -6.24
C TYR A 5 -18.04 29.02 -5.26
N GLN A 6 -19.29 28.71 -4.95
CA GLN A 6 -20.10 29.45 -3.96
C GLN A 6 -20.19 28.72 -2.62
N VAL A 7 -19.93 27.41 -2.62
CA VAL A 7 -19.99 26.56 -1.44
C VAL A 7 -18.74 25.69 -1.37
N PHE A 8 -18.13 25.65 -0.19
CA PHE A 8 -17.00 24.79 0.15
C PHE A 8 -17.45 23.78 1.20
N LEU A 9 -17.57 22.52 0.80
CA LEU A 9 -17.98 21.42 1.67
C LEU A 9 -16.74 20.64 2.12
N GLY A 10 -16.43 20.69 3.40
CA GLY A 10 -15.43 19.83 4.04
C GLY A 10 -16.10 18.59 4.63
N LEU A 11 -15.55 17.43 4.32
CA LEU A 11 -15.94 16.14 4.86
C LEU A 11 -14.77 15.54 5.65
N ASP A 12 -14.95 15.36 6.95
CA ASP A 12 -14.09 14.51 7.76
C ASP A 12 -14.64 13.08 7.69
N VAL A 13 -13.91 12.19 7.00
CA VAL A 13 -14.47 10.89 6.62
C VAL A 13 -14.16 9.80 7.66
N GLY A 14 -15.20 9.28 8.31
CA GLY A 14 -15.13 8.13 9.22
C GLY A 14 -15.82 6.86 8.71
N LYS A 15 -15.52 5.72 9.33
CA LYS A 15 -16.06 4.39 8.94
C LYS A 15 -17.59 4.30 9.11
N ASP A 16 -18.10 4.69 10.28
CA ASP A 16 -19.52 4.56 10.62
C ASP A 16 -20.35 5.78 10.15
N GLY A 17 -19.67 6.92 9.96
CA GLY A 17 -20.24 8.16 9.49
C GLY A 17 -19.16 9.21 9.28
N HIS A 18 -19.47 10.21 8.49
CA HIS A 18 -18.65 11.38 8.26
C HIS A 18 -19.16 12.56 9.09
N HIS A 19 -18.39 13.63 9.16
CA HIS A 19 -18.91 14.93 9.57
C HIS A 19 -18.81 15.90 8.40
N ALA A 20 -19.90 16.62 8.12
CA ALA A 20 -20.01 17.50 6.97
C ALA A 20 -20.19 18.95 7.41
N VAL A 21 -19.28 19.82 6.97
CA VAL A 21 -19.36 21.27 7.20
C VAL A 21 -19.30 22.00 5.88
N ALA A 22 -20.29 22.84 5.58
CA ALA A 22 -20.32 23.65 4.37
C ALA A 22 -20.24 25.14 4.71
N LEU A 23 -19.34 25.85 4.05
CA LEU A 23 -19.17 27.30 4.17
C LEU A 23 -19.49 27.98 2.83
N ASN A 24 -20.07 29.16 2.87
CA ASN A 24 -20.13 30.04 1.71
C ASN A 24 -18.83 30.86 1.57
N ARG A 25 -18.73 31.74 0.56
CA ARG A 25 -17.53 32.58 0.33
C ARG A 25 -17.16 33.47 1.51
N GLU A 26 -18.15 34.00 2.21
CA GLU A 26 -17.96 34.87 3.38
C GLU A 26 -17.58 34.08 4.64
N GLY A 27 -17.53 32.74 4.58
CA GLY A 27 -17.26 31.87 5.72
C GLY A 27 -18.49 31.59 6.59
N LYS A 28 -19.69 32.00 6.16
CA LYS A 28 -20.94 31.66 6.83
C LYS A 28 -21.24 30.18 6.64
N ARG A 29 -21.57 29.52 7.75
CA ARG A 29 -21.94 28.10 7.82
C ARG A 29 -23.32 27.86 7.20
N LEU A 30 -23.35 27.02 6.16
CA LEU A 30 -24.57 26.56 5.46
C LEU A 30 -25.00 25.16 5.91
N HIS A 31 -24.05 24.35 6.38
CA HIS A 31 -24.29 23.01 6.90
C HIS A 31 -23.21 22.65 7.94
N ASP A 32 -23.60 21.84 8.91
CA ASP A 32 -22.76 21.35 10.00
C ASP A 32 -23.51 20.23 10.73
N ALA A 33 -23.23 18.99 10.34
CA ALA A 33 -23.87 17.82 10.93
C ALA A 33 -23.07 16.54 10.69
N ALA A 34 -23.31 15.54 11.54
CA ALA A 34 -22.96 14.16 11.24
C ALA A 34 -23.69 13.69 9.99
N LEU A 35 -22.99 12.94 9.15
CA LEU A 35 -23.44 12.47 7.85
C LEU A 35 -23.21 10.97 7.74
N VAL A 36 -24.30 10.20 7.75
CA VAL A 36 -24.23 8.75 7.59
C VAL A 36 -23.64 8.40 6.22
N ASN A 37 -22.71 7.45 6.19
CA ASN A 37 -22.02 7.00 4.98
C ASN A 37 -22.93 6.14 4.08
N THR A 38 -23.89 6.78 3.41
CA THR A 38 -24.80 6.16 2.43
C THR A 38 -25.01 7.10 1.25
N GLU A 39 -25.16 6.54 0.05
CA GLU A 39 -25.40 7.33 -1.17
C GLU A 39 -26.60 8.28 -1.02
N ALA A 40 -27.72 7.79 -0.48
CA ALA A 40 -28.93 8.59 -0.31
C ALA A 40 -28.71 9.83 0.56
N LYS A 41 -27.95 9.71 1.67
CA LYS A 41 -27.65 10.84 2.55
C LYS A 41 -26.62 11.79 1.95
N LEU A 42 -25.62 11.27 1.26
CA LEU A 42 -24.63 12.07 0.54
C LEU A 42 -25.32 12.93 -0.54
N ARG A 43 -26.15 12.32 -1.39
CA ARG A 43 -26.94 13.03 -2.42
C ARG A 43 -27.83 14.10 -1.79
N GLN A 44 -28.53 13.77 -0.71
CA GLN A 44 -29.40 14.73 -0.01
C GLN A 44 -28.64 16.00 0.43
N VAL A 45 -27.42 15.85 0.97
CA VAL A 45 -26.59 16.99 1.38
C VAL A 45 -26.07 17.75 0.15
N PHE A 46 -25.60 17.05 -0.88
CA PHE A 46 -25.10 17.66 -2.11
C PHE A 46 -26.18 18.47 -2.84
N ASP A 47 -27.37 17.89 -3.05
CA ASP A 47 -28.51 18.55 -3.67
C ASP A 47 -28.98 19.77 -2.88
N LYS A 48 -28.95 19.68 -1.54
CA LYS A 48 -29.27 20.82 -0.67
C LYS A 48 -28.28 21.96 -0.87
N LEU A 49 -26.98 21.66 -0.91
CA LEU A 49 -25.92 22.66 -1.02
C LEU A 49 -25.82 23.26 -2.43
N ALA A 50 -26.12 22.48 -3.46
CA ALA A 50 -26.15 22.94 -4.85
C ALA A 50 -27.12 24.10 -5.10
N ARG A 51 -28.17 24.23 -4.27
CA ARG A 51 -29.11 25.38 -4.31
C ARG A 51 -28.46 26.71 -3.99
N HIS A 52 -27.29 26.71 -3.33
CA HIS A 52 -26.51 27.90 -3.01
C HIS A 52 -25.44 28.21 -4.07
N GLY A 53 -25.35 27.42 -5.14
CA GLY A 53 -24.42 27.59 -6.25
C GLY A 53 -23.43 26.44 -6.39
N ARG A 54 -22.36 26.66 -7.18
CA ARG A 54 -21.36 25.63 -7.49
C ARG A 54 -20.65 25.17 -6.21
N VAL A 55 -20.66 23.86 -5.95
CA VAL A 55 -20.07 23.24 -4.76
C VAL A 55 -18.70 22.66 -5.09
N LEU A 56 -17.72 22.94 -4.23
CA LEU A 56 -16.46 22.20 -4.15
C LEU A 56 -16.52 21.26 -2.95
N VAL A 57 -16.45 19.96 -3.20
CA VAL A 57 -16.40 18.93 -2.15
C VAL A 57 -14.95 18.60 -1.83
N VAL A 58 -14.58 18.65 -0.56
CA VAL A 58 -13.21 18.41 -0.10
C VAL A 58 -13.20 17.35 0.98
N VAL A 59 -12.35 16.35 0.80
CA VAL A 59 -12.12 15.23 1.73
C VAL A 59 -10.68 15.27 2.23
N ASP A 60 -10.43 14.72 3.42
CA ASP A 60 -9.07 14.48 3.95
C ASP A 60 -8.51 13.09 3.57
N GLN A 61 -9.36 12.19 3.09
CA GLN A 61 -8.96 10.87 2.58
C GLN A 61 -9.81 10.53 1.35
N PRO A 62 -9.31 10.75 0.13
CA PRO A 62 -10.10 10.52 -1.08
C PRO A 62 -10.27 9.03 -1.42
N ALA A 63 -9.35 8.17 -0.96
CA ALA A 63 -9.42 6.73 -1.10
C ALA A 63 -10.07 6.07 0.14
N SER A 64 -10.38 4.77 0.03
CA SER A 64 -10.98 3.98 1.11
C SER A 64 -12.29 4.58 1.65
N ILE A 65 -12.29 5.14 2.86
CA ILE A 65 -13.49 5.64 3.55
C ILE A 65 -14.14 6.81 2.78
N GLY A 66 -13.36 7.68 2.14
CA GLY A 66 -13.89 8.79 1.35
C GLY A 66 -14.27 8.42 -0.09
N ALA A 67 -14.06 7.19 -0.53
CA ALA A 67 -14.32 6.79 -1.91
C ALA A 67 -15.79 7.00 -2.32
N LEU A 68 -16.74 6.62 -1.45
CA LEU A 68 -18.16 6.80 -1.73
C LEU A 68 -18.57 8.28 -1.80
N PRO A 69 -18.22 9.15 -0.82
CA PRO A 69 -18.45 10.59 -0.94
C PRO A 69 -17.90 11.22 -2.21
N VAL A 70 -16.67 10.84 -2.61
CA VAL A 70 -16.04 11.32 -3.84
C VAL A 70 -16.83 10.88 -5.08
N ALA A 71 -17.20 9.59 -5.17
CA ALA A 71 -17.96 9.05 -6.28
C ALA A 71 -19.36 9.68 -6.41
N VAL A 72 -20.08 9.82 -5.29
CA VAL A 72 -21.42 10.43 -5.29
C VAL A 72 -21.35 11.92 -5.62
N ALA A 73 -20.36 12.66 -5.11
CA ALA A 73 -20.18 14.07 -5.43
C ALA A 73 -19.97 14.27 -6.94
N ARG A 74 -19.17 13.41 -7.56
CA ARG A 74 -18.93 13.40 -9.00
C ARG A 74 -20.19 13.05 -9.79
N ALA A 75 -20.93 12.02 -9.36
CA ALA A 75 -22.20 11.64 -9.99
C ALA A 75 -23.26 12.76 -9.90
N CYS A 76 -23.18 13.62 -8.89
CA CYS A 76 -23.97 14.85 -8.75
C CYS A 76 -23.40 16.06 -9.52
N GLY A 77 -22.31 15.90 -10.27
CA GLY A 77 -21.68 16.96 -11.07
C GLY A 77 -20.83 17.95 -10.27
N HIS A 78 -20.44 17.62 -9.03
CA HIS A 78 -19.58 18.47 -8.21
C HIS A 78 -18.10 18.19 -8.45
N GLN A 79 -17.27 19.23 -8.37
CA GLN A 79 -15.82 19.03 -8.34
C GLN A 79 -15.37 18.57 -6.96
N VAL A 80 -14.34 17.73 -6.95
CA VAL A 80 -13.77 17.14 -5.74
C VAL A 80 -12.31 17.52 -5.62
N ALA A 81 -11.90 17.89 -4.41
CA ALA A 81 -10.51 18.10 -4.04
C ALA A 81 -10.17 17.33 -2.76
N TYR A 82 -8.87 17.20 -2.51
CA TYR A 82 -8.31 16.52 -1.35
C TYR A 82 -7.41 17.50 -0.59
N LEU A 83 -7.57 17.58 0.74
CA LEU A 83 -6.66 18.30 1.61
C LEU A 83 -5.66 17.33 2.28
N PRO A 84 -4.36 17.38 1.95
CA PRO A 84 -3.38 16.46 2.52
C PRO A 84 -3.28 16.52 4.04
N GLY A 85 -3.20 15.37 4.72
CA GLY A 85 -3.23 15.28 6.19
C GLY A 85 -2.16 16.13 6.89
N LEU A 86 -0.97 16.31 6.29
CA LEU A 86 0.05 17.20 6.85
C LEU A 86 -0.32 18.69 6.71
N ALA A 87 -0.94 19.08 5.60
CA ALA A 87 -1.46 20.42 5.39
C ALA A 87 -2.64 20.67 6.35
N MET A 88 -3.60 19.74 6.41
CA MET A 88 -4.73 19.75 7.33
C MET A 88 -4.26 19.96 8.77
N ARG A 89 -3.30 19.17 9.26
CA ARG A 89 -2.78 19.31 10.63
C ARG A 89 -2.17 20.69 10.91
N ARG A 90 -1.38 21.23 9.97
CA ARG A 90 -0.76 22.56 10.13
C ARG A 90 -1.79 23.68 10.10
N ILE A 91 -2.83 23.55 9.26
CA ILE A 91 -3.92 24.53 9.19
C ILE A 91 -4.77 24.43 10.46
N ALA A 92 -5.02 23.22 10.96
CA ALA A 92 -5.76 23.00 12.19
C ALA A 92 -5.11 23.71 13.40
N ASP A 93 -3.78 23.82 13.45
CA ASP A 93 -3.06 24.56 14.50
C ASP A 93 -3.31 26.09 14.44
N LEU A 94 -3.78 26.62 13.31
CA LEU A 94 -4.15 28.03 13.15
C LEU A 94 -5.55 28.34 13.68
N HIS A 95 -6.36 27.32 13.99
CA HIS A 95 -7.71 27.49 14.52
C HIS A 95 -7.74 27.38 16.05
N PRO A 96 -8.61 28.14 16.74
CA PRO A 96 -8.74 28.06 18.20
C PRO A 96 -9.11 26.65 18.69
N GLY A 97 -8.58 26.31 19.86
CA GLY A 97 -8.86 25.05 20.56
C GLY A 97 -7.97 23.87 20.10
N ALA A 98 -7.61 23.02 21.06
CA ALA A 98 -6.76 21.83 20.85
C ALA A 98 -7.56 20.50 20.84
N ALA A 99 -8.87 20.56 21.07
CA ALA A 99 -9.72 19.38 21.08
C ALA A 99 -9.91 18.85 19.66
N LYS A 100 -9.62 17.56 19.46
CA LYS A 100 -9.91 16.87 18.21
C LYS A 100 -11.37 16.45 18.20
N THR A 101 -12.15 17.03 17.29
CA THR A 101 -13.56 16.66 17.06
C THR A 101 -13.83 16.63 15.56
N ASP A 102 -14.68 15.70 15.12
CA ASP A 102 -14.96 15.51 13.70
C ASP A 102 -15.57 16.77 13.06
N ALA A 103 -16.39 17.51 13.81
CA ALA A 103 -16.94 18.79 13.39
C ALA A 103 -15.87 19.87 13.18
N ARG A 104 -14.83 19.90 14.03
CA ARG A 104 -13.70 20.83 13.88
C ARG A 104 -12.88 20.45 12.66
N ASP A 105 -12.56 19.18 12.50
CA ASP A 105 -11.75 18.70 11.39
C ASP A 105 -12.47 18.96 10.04
N ALA A 106 -13.78 18.68 9.96
CA ALA A 106 -14.60 19.02 8.79
C ALA A 106 -14.66 20.54 8.51
N TYR A 107 -14.75 21.38 9.55
CA TYR A 107 -14.70 22.83 9.40
C TYR A 107 -13.34 23.31 8.88
N VAL A 108 -12.23 22.78 9.42
CA VAL A 108 -10.87 23.11 8.96
C VAL A 108 -10.71 22.75 7.49
N ILE A 109 -11.23 21.61 7.05
CA ILE A 109 -11.21 21.21 5.63
C ILE A 109 -11.99 22.21 4.77
N ALA A 110 -13.20 22.58 5.16
CA ALA A 110 -14.04 23.53 4.43
C ALA A 110 -13.41 24.92 4.36
N ASP A 111 -12.84 25.40 5.46
CA ASP A 111 -12.25 26.73 5.54
C ASP A 111 -10.89 26.81 4.83
N ALA A 112 -10.08 25.76 4.91
CA ALA A 112 -8.86 25.62 4.10
C ALA A 112 -9.19 25.65 2.60
N ALA A 113 -10.26 24.95 2.20
CA ALA A 113 -10.70 24.95 0.82
C ALA A 113 -11.17 26.32 0.34
N ARG A 114 -11.69 27.16 1.24
CA ARG A 114 -12.16 28.52 0.95
C ARG A 114 -11.04 29.56 0.94
N SER A 115 -10.11 29.45 1.90
CA SER A 115 -9.10 30.50 2.19
C SER A 115 -7.70 30.17 1.67
N LEU A 116 -7.37 28.88 1.50
CA LEU A 116 -6.04 28.39 1.14
C LEU A 116 -6.11 27.41 -0.06
N PRO A 117 -6.64 27.82 -1.23
CA PRO A 117 -6.77 27.01 -2.45
C PRO A 117 -5.57 26.14 -2.80
N HIS A 118 -4.40 26.74 -2.65
CA HIS A 118 -3.12 26.21 -3.09
C HIS A 118 -2.66 25.02 -2.24
N THR A 119 -3.34 24.75 -1.13
CA THR A 119 -3.11 23.58 -0.27
C THR A 119 -3.88 22.34 -0.73
N LEU A 120 -4.91 22.53 -1.57
CA LEU A 120 -5.72 21.45 -2.11
C LEU A 120 -5.02 20.74 -3.25
N ARG A 121 -5.25 19.43 -3.34
CA ARG A 121 -4.91 18.61 -4.50
C ARG A 121 -6.17 18.25 -5.25
N ARG A 122 -6.06 18.15 -6.58
CA ARG A 122 -7.14 17.57 -7.37
C ARG A 122 -7.27 16.09 -7.06
N VAL A 123 -8.51 15.60 -7.05
CA VAL A 123 -8.79 14.18 -7.13
C VAL A 123 -9.21 13.96 -8.58
N ASP A 124 -8.31 13.42 -9.40
CA ASP A 124 -8.48 13.41 -10.85
C ASP A 124 -9.69 12.61 -11.32
N VAL A 125 -10.28 13.09 -12.41
CA VAL A 125 -11.51 12.62 -13.01
C VAL A 125 -11.22 11.35 -13.81
N GLY A 126 -11.82 10.23 -13.42
CA GLY A 126 -12.18 9.16 -14.35
C GLY A 126 -11.03 8.32 -14.89
N ASP A 127 -10.24 7.72 -14.00
CA ASP A 127 -9.54 6.51 -14.40
C ASP A 127 -10.00 5.36 -13.50
N ASP A 128 -11.16 4.81 -13.84
CA ASP A 128 -11.69 3.60 -13.20
C ASP A 128 -10.63 2.49 -13.24
N ALA A 129 -9.78 2.45 -14.28
CA ALA A 129 -8.68 1.51 -14.36
C ALA A 129 -7.58 1.79 -13.30
N LEU A 130 -7.30 3.05 -12.94
CA LEU A 130 -6.39 3.35 -11.81
C LEU A 130 -7.01 2.99 -10.46
N ALA A 131 -8.31 3.19 -10.28
CA ALA A 131 -8.99 2.80 -9.04
C ALA A 131 -9.01 1.27 -8.87
N GLU A 132 -9.32 0.53 -9.94
CA GLU A 132 -9.21 -0.93 -9.97
C GLU A 132 -7.76 -1.40 -9.74
N LEU A 133 -6.79 -0.75 -10.38
CA LEU A 133 -5.37 -1.05 -10.22
C LEU A 133 -4.91 -0.79 -8.77
N GLU A 134 -5.43 0.25 -8.11
CA GLU A 134 -5.13 0.55 -6.71
C GLU A 134 -5.58 -0.61 -5.79
N VAL A 135 -6.78 -1.14 -6.03
CA VAL A 135 -7.31 -2.29 -5.29
C VAL A 135 -6.41 -3.51 -5.45
N LEU A 136 -6.01 -3.83 -6.69
CA LEU A 136 -5.16 -5.00 -6.96
C LEU A 136 -3.74 -4.85 -6.40
N VAL A 137 -3.12 -3.68 -6.56
CA VAL A 137 -1.79 -3.40 -6.02
C VAL A 137 -1.81 -3.43 -4.49
N GLY A 138 -2.86 -2.88 -3.87
CA GLY A 138 -3.08 -2.99 -2.43
C GLY A 138 -3.20 -4.43 -1.96
N PHE A 139 -3.92 -5.27 -2.72
CA PHE A 139 -4.06 -6.69 -2.41
C PHE A 139 -2.73 -7.48 -2.58
N ASP A 140 -1.91 -7.20 -3.60
CA ASP A 140 -0.56 -7.80 -3.70
C ASP A 140 0.35 -7.37 -2.53
N ASP A 141 0.25 -6.12 -2.07
CA ASP A 141 0.99 -5.64 -0.88
C ASP A 141 0.59 -6.44 0.38
N ASP A 142 -0.72 -6.70 0.59
CA ASP A 142 -1.23 -7.50 1.69
C ASP A 142 -0.73 -8.96 1.61
N LEU A 143 -0.87 -9.60 0.45
CA LEU A 143 -0.38 -10.95 0.22
C LEU A 143 1.15 -11.05 0.39
N ALA A 144 1.92 -10.03 0.02
CA ALA A 144 3.37 -10.00 0.25
C ALA A 144 3.70 -9.98 1.75
N GLY A 145 2.91 -9.24 2.54
CA GLY A 145 2.97 -9.24 3.99
C GLY A 145 2.65 -10.61 4.59
N GLU A 146 1.61 -11.28 4.10
CA GLU A 146 1.22 -12.63 4.51
C GLU A 146 2.27 -13.67 4.17
N ALA A 147 2.80 -13.66 2.94
CA ALA A 147 3.87 -14.55 2.50
C ALA A 147 5.11 -14.42 3.41
N THR A 148 5.48 -13.18 3.75
CA THR A 148 6.60 -12.90 4.67
C THR A 148 6.31 -13.47 6.06
N ARG A 149 5.09 -13.27 6.58
CA ARG A 149 4.68 -13.78 7.90
C ARG A 149 4.72 -15.31 7.95
N LEU A 150 4.16 -15.98 6.95
CA LEU A 150 4.14 -17.44 6.86
C LEU A 150 5.56 -18.02 6.71
N ALA A 151 6.38 -17.43 5.83
CA ALA A 151 7.78 -17.81 5.67
C ALA A 151 8.55 -17.71 7.00
N ASN A 152 8.41 -16.59 7.71
CA ASN A 152 9.04 -16.39 9.01
C ASN A 152 8.49 -17.35 10.09
N ARG A 153 7.20 -17.73 10.01
CA ARG A 153 6.62 -18.72 10.93
C ARG A 153 7.21 -20.11 10.72
N ILE A 154 7.36 -20.54 9.47
CA ILE A 154 8.03 -21.80 9.13
C ILE A 154 9.48 -21.77 9.61
N ARG A 155 10.22 -20.71 9.27
CA ARG A 155 11.61 -20.55 9.71
C ARG A 155 11.74 -20.57 11.22
N GLY A 156 10.89 -19.84 11.94
CA GLY A 156 10.89 -19.82 13.41
C GLY A 156 10.65 -21.21 14.02
N LEU A 157 9.73 -22.00 13.47
CA LEU A 157 9.53 -23.38 13.92
C LEU A 157 10.75 -24.25 13.65
N LEU A 158 11.34 -24.16 12.46
CA LEU A 158 12.55 -24.90 12.12
C LEU A 158 13.74 -24.47 13.01
N THR A 159 13.93 -23.18 13.26
CA THR A 159 14.94 -22.68 14.22
C THR A 159 14.71 -23.24 15.61
N GLN A 160 13.46 -23.35 16.06
CA GLN A 160 13.14 -23.86 17.38
C GLN A 160 13.41 -25.37 17.52
N ILE A 161 12.97 -26.18 16.55
CA ILE A 161 13.00 -27.65 16.68
C ILE A 161 14.24 -28.29 16.05
N HIS A 162 14.85 -27.64 15.05
CA HIS A 162 15.95 -28.21 14.26
C HIS A 162 16.79 -27.14 13.53
N PRO A 163 17.64 -26.36 14.24
CA PRO A 163 18.42 -25.26 13.66
C PRO A 163 19.27 -25.62 12.42
N ALA A 164 19.86 -26.82 12.38
CA ALA A 164 20.64 -27.26 11.23
C ALA A 164 19.80 -27.37 9.95
N LEU A 165 18.55 -27.79 10.07
CA LEU A 165 17.62 -27.90 8.95
C LEU A 165 17.14 -26.52 8.51
N GLU A 166 16.96 -25.57 9.44
CA GLU A 166 16.64 -24.18 9.07
C GLU A 166 17.75 -23.55 8.23
N ARG A 167 19.03 -23.77 8.52
CA ARG A 167 20.13 -23.25 7.69
C ARG A 167 20.04 -23.69 6.23
N VAL A 168 19.50 -24.89 5.97
CA VAL A 168 19.35 -25.46 4.62
C VAL A 168 18.08 -24.96 3.95
N LEU A 169 16.93 -25.11 4.64
CA LEU A 169 15.61 -24.83 4.08
C LEU A 169 15.20 -23.36 4.18
N GLY A 170 15.58 -22.67 5.25
CA GLY A 170 15.15 -21.31 5.59
C GLY A 170 15.43 -20.28 4.50
N PRO A 171 16.66 -20.19 3.95
CA PRO A 171 16.97 -19.30 2.84
C PRO A 171 16.17 -19.59 1.55
N LYS A 172 15.55 -20.77 1.46
CA LYS A 172 14.79 -21.25 0.30
C LYS A 172 13.35 -21.58 0.66
N VAL A 173 12.82 -21.06 1.77
CA VAL A 173 11.53 -21.50 2.32
C VAL A 173 10.35 -21.25 1.37
N GLN A 174 10.44 -20.22 0.54
CA GLN A 174 9.44 -19.90 -0.49
C GLN A 174 9.63 -20.68 -1.80
N HIS A 175 10.73 -21.44 -1.93
CA HIS A 175 11.00 -22.21 -3.15
C HIS A 175 10.03 -23.39 -3.25
N LYS A 176 9.43 -23.59 -4.44
CA LYS A 176 8.42 -24.64 -4.70
C LYS A 176 8.82 -26.02 -4.18
N ALA A 177 10.04 -26.46 -4.46
CA ALA A 177 10.54 -27.74 -3.96
C ALA A 177 10.59 -27.84 -2.42
N VAL A 178 10.96 -26.78 -1.71
CA VAL A 178 11.01 -26.78 -0.23
C VAL A 178 9.60 -26.84 0.33
N LEU A 179 8.67 -26.05 -0.21
CA LEU A 179 7.26 -26.08 0.17
C LEU A 179 6.65 -27.47 -0.07
N GLU A 180 6.96 -28.10 -1.20
CA GLU A 180 6.45 -29.43 -1.52
C GLU A 180 7.00 -30.52 -0.60
N LEU A 181 8.28 -30.41 -0.22
CA LEU A 181 8.89 -31.31 0.76
C LEU A 181 8.24 -31.14 2.14
N LEU A 182 8.07 -29.91 2.62
CA LEU A 182 7.44 -29.65 3.92
C LEU A 182 5.95 -30.03 3.95
N SER A 183 5.22 -29.76 2.86
CA SER A 183 3.81 -30.15 2.70
C SER A 183 3.63 -31.67 2.72
N ARG A 184 4.42 -32.42 1.94
CA ARG A 184 4.25 -33.88 1.81
C ARG A 184 4.95 -34.69 2.89
N CYS A 185 6.01 -34.16 3.48
CA CYS A 185 6.88 -34.90 4.37
C CYS A 185 6.99 -34.30 5.76
N GLY A 186 6.38 -33.14 6.05
CA GLY A 186 6.42 -32.54 7.38
C GLY A 186 7.77 -31.94 7.74
N GLY A 187 8.11 -32.04 9.02
CA GLY A 187 9.34 -31.53 9.60
C GLY A 187 10.47 -32.56 9.62
N PRO A 188 11.45 -32.41 10.53
CA PRO A 188 12.62 -33.28 10.58
C PRO A 188 12.33 -34.78 10.62
N ALA A 189 11.39 -35.23 11.45
CA ALA A 189 11.06 -36.64 11.61
C ALA A 189 10.40 -37.21 10.35
N GLY A 190 9.47 -36.46 9.76
CA GLY A 190 8.81 -36.89 8.54
C GLY A 190 9.73 -36.85 7.30
N LEU A 191 10.64 -35.87 7.22
CA LEU A 191 11.70 -35.83 6.20
C LEU A 191 12.66 -37.02 6.33
N ARG A 192 13.10 -37.34 7.57
CA ARG A 192 13.93 -38.52 7.84
C ARG A 192 13.21 -39.81 7.45
N LYS A 193 11.92 -39.94 7.79
CA LYS A 193 11.09 -41.11 7.45
C LYS A 193 10.88 -41.26 5.94
N ALA A 194 10.73 -40.16 5.21
CA ALA A 194 10.60 -40.19 3.76
C ALA A 194 11.86 -40.76 3.07
N GLY A 195 13.04 -40.40 3.61
CA GLY A 195 14.33 -40.89 3.16
C GLY A 195 14.77 -40.32 1.80
N ARG A 196 16.07 -40.43 1.52
CA ARG A 196 16.75 -39.80 0.37
C ARG A 196 16.02 -40.01 -0.97
N ARG A 197 15.60 -41.25 -1.26
CA ARG A 197 14.95 -41.59 -2.54
C ARG A 197 13.64 -40.81 -2.76
N LYS A 198 12.77 -40.73 -1.75
CA LYS A 198 11.49 -40.02 -1.86
C LYS A 198 11.70 -38.51 -1.93
N LEU A 199 12.61 -37.98 -1.11
CA LEU A 199 12.95 -36.56 -1.13
C LEU A 199 13.51 -36.15 -2.50
N ALA A 200 14.41 -36.95 -3.09
CA ALA A 200 14.97 -36.70 -4.42
C ALA A 200 13.89 -36.72 -5.52
N ALA A 201 12.93 -37.63 -5.46
CA ALA A 201 11.82 -37.65 -6.41
C ALA A 201 10.95 -36.37 -6.33
N ILE A 202 10.66 -35.89 -5.11
CA ILE A 202 9.87 -34.66 -4.91
C ILE A 202 10.67 -33.43 -5.34
N ALA A 203 11.93 -33.31 -4.90
CA ALA A 203 12.78 -32.16 -5.19
C ALA A 203 13.15 -32.11 -6.68
N GLY A 204 13.47 -33.24 -7.31
CA GLY A 204 13.83 -33.31 -8.73
C GLY A 204 12.70 -32.81 -9.64
N LYS A 205 11.44 -33.17 -9.33
CA LYS A 205 10.28 -32.68 -10.09
C LYS A 205 10.11 -31.15 -10.00
N ASN A 206 10.46 -30.55 -8.87
CA ASN A 206 10.18 -29.13 -8.57
C ASN A 206 11.42 -28.23 -8.61
N ALA A 207 12.62 -28.80 -8.73
CA ALA A 207 13.90 -28.11 -8.75
C ALA A 207 14.99 -28.94 -9.47
N PRO A 208 14.87 -29.19 -10.78
CA PRO A 208 15.75 -30.12 -11.50
C PRO A 208 17.26 -29.82 -11.35
N ARG A 209 17.63 -28.55 -11.25
CA ARG A 209 19.04 -28.10 -11.19
C ARG A 209 19.66 -28.14 -9.79
N MET A 210 18.85 -28.18 -8.73
CA MET A 210 19.35 -28.10 -7.35
C MET A 210 18.80 -29.21 -6.43
N GLY A 211 17.85 -30.00 -6.90
CA GLY A 211 17.10 -30.96 -6.08
C GLY A 211 17.98 -31.98 -5.40
N GLU A 212 18.93 -32.60 -6.11
CA GLU A 212 19.86 -33.57 -5.52
C GLU A 212 20.73 -32.93 -4.43
N ARG A 213 21.36 -31.79 -4.74
CA ARG A 213 22.19 -31.05 -3.76
C ARG A 213 21.39 -30.64 -2.53
N LEU A 214 20.15 -30.20 -2.72
CA LEU A 214 19.25 -29.83 -1.62
C LEU A 214 18.96 -31.05 -0.73
N VAL A 215 18.69 -32.21 -1.33
CA VAL A 215 18.41 -33.45 -0.57
C VAL A 215 19.65 -33.93 0.19
N GLU A 216 20.85 -33.87 -0.40
CA GLU A 216 22.08 -34.15 0.35
C GLU A 216 22.21 -33.25 1.58
N GLN A 217 22.03 -31.95 1.40
CA GLN A 217 22.11 -30.98 2.49
C GLN A 217 21.05 -31.23 3.56
N ILE A 218 19.83 -31.63 3.18
CA ILE A 218 18.78 -32.01 4.13
C ILE A 218 19.21 -33.24 4.93
N MET A 219 19.67 -34.30 4.26
CA MET A 219 20.08 -35.53 4.94
C MET A 219 21.24 -35.28 5.91
N THR A 220 22.27 -34.55 5.46
CA THR A 220 23.39 -34.14 6.33
C THR A 220 22.88 -33.33 7.52
N ALA A 221 22.04 -32.32 7.29
CA ALA A 221 21.51 -31.48 8.37
C ALA A 221 20.70 -32.30 9.38
N LEU A 222 19.87 -33.25 8.93
CA LEU A 222 19.11 -34.12 9.81
C LEU A 222 20.04 -34.94 10.72
N ASP A 223 21.17 -35.42 10.19
CA ASP A 223 22.14 -36.24 10.94
C ASP A 223 22.98 -35.43 11.94
N GLU A 224 23.06 -34.10 11.79
CA GLU A 224 23.73 -33.22 12.76
C GLU A 224 23.01 -33.12 14.12
N GLN A 225 21.72 -33.48 14.19
CA GLN A 225 20.94 -33.40 15.42
C GLN A 225 20.32 -34.75 15.78
N THR A 226 20.80 -35.36 16.85
CA THR A 226 20.28 -36.62 17.39
C THR A 226 19.21 -36.41 18.46
N VAL A 227 19.19 -35.25 19.10
CA VAL A 227 18.28 -34.92 20.20
C VAL A 227 16.98 -34.31 19.66
N MET A 228 15.84 -34.85 20.12
CA MET A 228 14.52 -34.31 19.82
C MET A 228 14.16 -33.19 20.80
N VAL A 229 13.89 -32.00 20.27
CA VAL A 229 13.45 -30.85 21.07
C VAL A 229 11.95 -31.01 21.44
N PRO A 230 11.52 -30.67 22.67
CA PRO A 230 10.10 -30.64 23.02
C PRO A 230 9.28 -29.78 22.06
N GLY A 231 8.10 -30.29 21.67
CA GLY A 231 7.24 -29.62 20.68
C GLY A 231 7.49 -30.03 19.23
N THR A 232 8.51 -30.85 18.94
CA THR A 232 8.77 -31.37 17.58
C THR A 232 7.53 -32.06 17.00
N THR A 233 6.85 -32.93 17.73
CA THR A 233 5.63 -33.62 17.26
C THR A 233 4.50 -32.64 16.86
N ALA A 234 4.34 -31.54 17.60
CA ALA A 234 3.37 -30.51 17.23
C ALA A 234 3.81 -29.77 15.97
N ALA A 235 5.10 -29.44 15.85
CA ALA A 235 5.66 -28.79 14.67
C ALA A 235 5.55 -29.66 13.41
N GLU A 236 5.73 -30.98 13.51
CA GLU A 236 5.48 -31.94 12.42
C GLU A 236 4.05 -31.85 11.86
N THR A 237 3.08 -31.50 12.72
CA THR A 237 1.67 -31.35 12.33
C THR A 237 1.39 -29.98 11.70
N ILE A 238 2.12 -28.94 12.14
CA ILE A 238 1.88 -27.54 11.74
C ILE A 238 2.63 -27.18 10.46
N LEU A 239 3.86 -27.68 10.28
CA LEU A 239 4.72 -27.34 9.15
C LEU A 239 4.07 -27.62 7.78
N PRO A 240 3.40 -28.76 7.53
CA PRO A 240 2.67 -28.98 6.28
C PRO A 240 1.64 -27.91 5.99
N ARG A 241 0.83 -27.54 7.00
CA ARG A 241 -0.25 -26.56 6.86
C ARG A 241 0.30 -25.18 6.52
N LEU A 242 1.39 -24.77 7.18
CA LEU A 242 2.05 -23.51 6.89
C LEU A 242 2.67 -23.49 5.49
N ALA A 243 3.25 -24.62 5.06
CA ALA A 243 3.81 -24.75 3.71
C ALA A 243 2.72 -24.68 2.63
N ASP A 244 1.57 -25.32 2.87
CA ASP A 244 0.40 -25.24 1.98
C ASP A 244 -0.14 -23.80 1.92
N SER A 245 -0.36 -23.15 3.07
CA SER A 245 -0.82 -21.74 3.08
C SER A 245 0.16 -20.81 2.40
N LEU A 246 1.47 -20.98 2.60
CA LEU A 246 2.48 -20.15 1.93
C LEU A 246 2.48 -20.39 0.41
N ARG A 247 2.32 -21.64 -0.03
CA ARG A 247 2.19 -21.96 -1.46
C ARG A 247 0.97 -21.27 -2.06
N ASP A 248 -0.17 -21.32 -1.38
CA ASP A 248 -1.42 -20.75 -1.88
C ASP A 248 -1.33 -19.21 -1.98
N VAL A 249 -0.78 -18.54 -0.96
CA VAL A 249 -0.53 -17.09 -0.99
C VAL A 249 0.43 -16.71 -2.12
N LEU A 250 1.52 -17.46 -2.32
CA LEU A 250 2.44 -17.20 -3.43
C LEU A 250 1.76 -17.35 -4.80
N GLN A 251 0.91 -18.36 -4.96
CA GLN A 251 0.14 -18.56 -6.18
C GLN A 251 -0.86 -17.42 -6.42
N GLN A 252 -1.55 -16.94 -5.38
CA GLN A 252 -2.44 -15.78 -5.48
C GLN A 252 -1.66 -14.54 -5.91
N ARG A 253 -0.44 -14.33 -5.40
CA ARG A 253 0.41 -13.21 -5.83
C ARG A 253 0.81 -13.29 -7.29
N ASP A 254 1.07 -14.49 -7.82
CA ASP A 254 1.37 -14.67 -9.23
C ASP A 254 0.14 -14.35 -10.11
N GLN A 255 -1.06 -14.73 -9.66
CA GLN A 255 -2.32 -14.42 -10.34
C GLN A 255 -2.61 -12.91 -10.36
N VAL A 256 -2.50 -12.24 -9.21
CA VAL A 256 -2.69 -10.79 -9.10
C VAL A 256 -1.65 -10.05 -9.93
N ALA A 257 -0.40 -10.52 -9.94
CA ALA A 257 0.65 -9.90 -10.76
C ALA A 257 0.32 -9.94 -12.25
N ALA A 258 -0.22 -11.05 -12.76
CA ALA A 258 -0.66 -11.16 -14.15
C ALA A 258 -1.87 -10.25 -14.46
N GLU A 259 -2.74 -10.01 -13.48
CA GLU A 259 -3.86 -9.08 -13.64
C GLU A 259 -3.40 -7.62 -13.66
N VAL A 260 -2.52 -7.25 -12.73
CA VAL A 260 -1.86 -5.93 -12.69
C VAL A 260 -1.10 -5.67 -13.99
N GLU A 261 -0.39 -6.65 -14.53
CA GLU A 261 0.31 -6.54 -15.82
C GLU A 261 -0.66 -6.23 -16.96
N ARG A 262 -1.76 -6.99 -17.09
CA ARG A 262 -2.78 -6.75 -18.13
C ARG A 262 -3.39 -5.36 -18.04
N MET A 263 -3.71 -4.90 -16.84
CA MET A 263 -4.28 -3.56 -16.63
C MET A 263 -3.28 -2.46 -16.95
N LEU A 264 -2.03 -2.65 -16.52
CA LEU A 264 -0.97 -1.69 -16.81
C LEU A 264 -0.73 -1.61 -18.32
N ASP A 265 -0.62 -2.73 -19.04
CA ASP A 265 -0.37 -2.74 -20.49
C ASP A 265 -1.46 -2.01 -21.29
N ALA A 266 -2.70 -1.98 -20.78
CA ALA A 266 -3.80 -1.22 -21.38
C ALA A 266 -3.69 0.31 -21.14
N HIS A 267 -2.88 0.75 -20.17
CA HIS A 267 -2.77 2.14 -19.79
C HIS A 267 -1.80 2.92 -20.72
N PRO A 268 -2.17 4.11 -21.23
CA PRO A 268 -1.36 4.86 -22.20
C PRO A 268 0.08 5.17 -21.75
N LEU A 269 0.29 5.40 -20.46
CA LEU A 269 1.61 5.73 -19.90
C LEU A 269 2.48 4.51 -19.57
N ALA A 270 1.99 3.28 -19.72
CA ALA A 270 2.73 2.10 -19.33
C ALA A 270 4.02 1.93 -20.12
N SER A 271 3.96 2.06 -21.45
CA SER A 271 5.12 1.98 -22.34
C SER A 271 6.19 3.02 -21.99
N VAL A 272 5.79 4.22 -21.57
CA VAL A 272 6.70 5.28 -21.15
C VAL A 272 7.40 4.88 -19.85
N LEU A 273 6.65 4.41 -18.86
CA LEU A 273 7.23 4.02 -17.56
C LEU A 273 8.16 2.81 -17.69
N THR A 274 7.73 1.76 -18.38
CA THR A 274 8.51 0.52 -18.53
C THR A 274 9.69 0.64 -19.48
N SER A 275 9.77 1.71 -20.29
CA SER A 275 10.96 2.03 -21.09
C SER A 275 12.15 2.51 -20.26
N MET A 276 11.92 2.94 -19.01
CA MET A 276 12.98 3.45 -18.14
C MET A 276 13.74 2.29 -17.48
N PRO A 277 15.08 2.34 -17.43
CA PRO A 277 15.88 1.33 -16.77
C PRO A 277 15.45 1.08 -15.31
N GLY A 278 15.31 -0.19 -14.93
CA GLY A 278 14.92 -0.59 -13.58
C GLY A 278 13.44 -0.44 -13.25
N ILE A 279 12.60 0.06 -14.17
CA ILE A 279 11.14 0.17 -13.97
C ILE A 279 10.45 -1.02 -14.66
N GLY A 280 10.11 -2.04 -13.87
CA GLY A 280 9.22 -3.13 -14.30
C GLY A 280 7.75 -2.86 -13.98
N VAL A 281 6.86 -3.77 -14.40
CA VAL A 281 5.39 -3.69 -14.25
C VAL A 281 4.95 -3.21 -12.85
N ARG A 282 5.37 -3.88 -11.78
CA ARG A 282 4.97 -3.51 -10.41
C ARG A 282 5.43 -2.11 -10.01
N THR A 283 6.65 -1.74 -10.40
CA THR A 283 7.21 -0.40 -10.11
C THR A 283 6.49 0.67 -10.92
N ALA A 284 6.19 0.41 -12.19
CA ALA A 284 5.41 1.28 -13.06
C ALA A 284 3.99 1.48 -12.53
N ALA A 285 3.28 0.41 -12.17
CA ALA A 285 1.96 0.49 -11.56
C ALA A 285 1.99 1.34 -10.28
N ARG A 286 3.01 1.16 -9.43
CA ARG A 286 3.16 2.00 -8.22
C ARG A 286 3.38 3.47 -8.54
N ILE A 287 4.24 3.78 -9.51
CA ILE A 287 4.50 5.17 -9.90
C ILE A 287 3.21 5.79 -10.46
N LEU A 288 2.51 5.06 -11.32
CA LEU A 288 1.29 5.51 -11.95
C LEU A 288 0.19 5.80 -10.92
N LEU A 289 -0.02 4.92 -9.94
CA LEU A 289 -1.01 5.14 -8.86
C LEU A 289 -0.71 6.38 -8.00
N GLU A 290 0.56 6.69 -7.78
CA GLU A 290 0.95 7.78 -6.87
C GLU A 290 1.15 9.12 -7.59
N VAL A 291 1.38 9.10 -8.91
CA VAL A 291 1.71 10.28 -9.73
C VAL A 291 0.61 10.63 -10.72
N GLY A 292 -0.21 9.65 -11.13
CA GLY A 292 -1.14 9.78 -12.24
C GLY A 292 -0.41 10.11 -13.54
N ASP A 293 -0.95 11.06 -14.29
CA ASP A 293 -0.33 11.60 -15.51
C ASP A 293 0.79 12.62 -15.23
N GLY A 294 1.07 12.92 -13.96
CA GLY A 294 2.09 13.88 -13.53
C GLY A 294 1.70 15.35 -13.67
N THR A 295 0.53 15.68 -14.23
CA THR A 295 0.10 17.08 -14.46
C THR A 295 -0.19 17.83 -13.15
N ALA A 296 -0.40 17.09 -12.05
CA ALA A 296 -0.49 17.64 -10.71
C ALA A 296 0.83 18.29 -10.21
N PHE A 297 1.97 18.02 -10.86
CA PHE A 297 3.28 18.55 -10.48
C PHE A 297 3.77 19.60 -11.47
N ALA A 298 3.92 20.84 -11.00
CA ALA A 298 4.35 21.95 -11.85
C ALA A 298 5.75 21.76 -12.47
N THR A 299 6.65 21.08 -11.76
CA THR A 299 8.00 20.73 -12.25
C THR A 299 8.44 19.37 -11.72
N PRO A 300 9.41 18.70 -12.35
CA PRO A 300 10.00 17.46 -11.83
C PRO A 300 10.56 17.60 -10.40
N GLY A 301 11.04 18.81 -10.04
CA GLY A 301 11.49 19.11 -8.67
C GLY A 301 10.36 19.03 -7.63
N HIS A 302 9.12 19.37 -8.00
CA HIS A 302 7.96 19.22 -7.12
C HIS A 302 7.63 17.74 -6.89
N LEU A 303 7.73 16.91 -7.94
CA LEU A 303 7.57 15.46 -7.81
C LEU A 303 8.67 14.87 -6.93
N ALA A 304 9.93 15.26 -7.13
CA ALA A 304 11.05 14.80 -6.31
C ALA A 304 10.88 15.21 -4.82
N ALA A 305 10.39 16.42 -4.55
CA ALA A 305 10.06 16.85 -3.20
C ALA A 305 8.89 16.04 -2.60
N TYR A 306 7.84 15.78 -3.39
CA TYR A 306 6.70 14.96 -2.97
C TYR A 306 7.11 13.52 -2.64
N ALA A 307 7.94 12.90 -3.47
CA ALA A 307 8.51 11.58 -3.23
C ALA A 307 9.51 11.54 -2.06
N GLY A 308 9.87 12.69 -1.48
CA GLY A 308 10.88 12.76 -0.42
C GLY A 308 12.28 12.36 -0.91
N LEU A 309 12.62 12.75 -2.13
CA LEU A 309 13.95 12.61 -2.74
C LEU A 309 14.73 13.92 -2.73
N ALA A 310 14.05 15.07 -2.83
CA ALA A 310 14.72 16.38 -2.83
C ALA A 310 15.36 16.67 -1.45
N PRO A 311 16.65 17.06 -1.39
CA PRO A 311 17.33 17.39 -0.14
C PRO A 311 16.66 18.59 0.55
N VAL A 312 16.66 18.59 1.88
CA VAL A 312 16.13 19.70 2.68
C VAL A 312 17.29 20.54 3.18
N THR A 313 17.31 21.81 2.81
CA THR A 313 18.31 22.77 3.29
C THR A 313 17.82 23.43 4.57
N ARG A 314 18.45 23.12 5.70
CA ARG A 314 18.37 23.85 6.97
C ARG A 314 19.62 24.69 7.16
N ARG A 315 19.59 25.93 6.66
CA ARG A 315 20.63 26.93 6.97
C ARG A 315 20.13 27.89 8.04
N SER A 316 20.76 27.89 9.20
CA SER A 316 20.81 29.04 10.10
C SER A 316 22.08 29.85 9.79
N GLY A 317 22.13 31.13 10.19
CA GLY A 317 23.22 32.06 9.84
C GLY A 317 24.65 31.63 10.23
N SER A 318 24.83 30.52 10.96
CA SER A 318 26.12 29.96 11.35
C SER A 318 26.42 28.55 10.80
N SER A 319 25.51 27.94 10.02
CA SER A 319 25.66 26.54 9.58
C SER A 319 26.28 26.42 8.17
N ILE A 320 27.44 25.76 8.09
CA ILE A 320 28.17 25.46 6.84
C ILE A 320 27.67 24.16 6.18
N ARG A 321 27.03 23.25 6.93
CA ARG A 321 26.46 21.97 6.44
C ARG A 321 24.97 21.90 6.76
N GLY A 322 24.14 22.46 5.87
CA GLY A 322 22.69 22.55 6.08
C GLY A 322 21.86 21.53 5.32
N GLU A 323 22.44 20.68 4.48
CA GLU A 323 21.66 19.74 3.67
C GLU A 323 21.40 18.43 4.42
N HIS A 324 20.13 18.05 4.51
CA HIS A 324 19.70 16.82 5.17
C HIS A 324 18.80 15.98 4.26
N PRO A 325 18.88 14.65 4.36
CA PRO A 325 17.90 13.78 3.73
C PRO A 325 16.49 14.09 4.25
N PRO A 326 15.49 14.28 3.38
CA PRO A 326 14.10 14.41 3.81
C PRO A 326 13.65 13.13 4.53
N ARG A 327 13.12 13.31 5.75
CA ARG A 327 12.47 12.24 6.53
C ARG A 327 10.98 12.09 6.21
N GLY A 328 10.41 13.04 5.45
CA GLY A 328 9.02 13.01 4.98
C GLY A 328 8.91 12.59 3.51
N GLY A 329 7.72 12.79 2.94
CA GLY A 329 7.40 12.46 1.55
C GLY A 329 6.64 11.14 1.40
N ASN A 330 6.25 10.85 0.17
CA ASN A 330 5.57 9.61 -0.20
C ASN A 330 6.56 8.44 -0.14
N LYS A 331 6.44 7.60 0.90
CA LYS A 331 7.35 6.48 1.16
C LYS A 331 7.32 5.43 0.04
N GLN A 332 6.18 5.28 -0.62
CA GLN A 332 5.97 4.26 -1.63
C GLN A 332 6.64 4.66 -2.94
N LEU A 333 6.49 5.93 -3.34
CA LEU A 333 7.29 6.50 -4.43
C LEU A 333 8.78 6.49 -4.14
N LYS A 334 9.18 6.86 -2.92
CA LYS A 334 10.59 6.82 -2.53
C LYS A 334 11.19 5.42 -2.70
N ARG A 335 10.46 4.39 -2.26
CA ARG A 335 10.84 2.99 -2.41
C ARG A 335 10.87 2.58 -3.88
N ALA A 336 9.86 2.92 -4.67
CA ALA A 336 9.79 2.62 -6.10
C ALA A 336 11.01 3.18 -6.85
N PHE A 337 11.32 4.47 -6.65
CA PHE A 337 12.48 5.10 -7.29
C PHE A 337 13.81 4.54 -6.79
N PHE A 338 13.93 4.21 -5.50
CA PHE A 338 15.13 3.56 -4.97
C PHE A 338 15.36 2.18 -5.60
N LEU A 339 14.31 1.35 -5.69
CA LEU A 339 14.40 0.03 -6.30
C LEU A 339 14.71 0.11 -7.80
N ALA A 340 14.09 1.06 -8.51
CA ALA A 340 14.38 1.28 -9.92
C ALA A 340 15.85 1.68 -10.14
N ALA A 341 16.35 2.64 -9.36
CA ALA A 341 17.75 3.04 -9.43
C ALA A 341 18.71 1.88 -9.12
N PHE A 342 18.39 1.05 -8.11
CA PHE A 342 19.21 -0.10 -7.75
C PHE A 342 19.21 -1.19 -8.84
N ALA A 343 18.07 -1.45 -9.46
CA ALA A 343 17.95 -2.44 -10.54
C ALA A 343 18.57 -1.99 -11.87
N ALA A 344 18.86 -0.70 -12.02
CA ALA A 344 19.49 -0.12 -13.21
C ALA A 344 21.02 -0.06 -13.14
N LEU A 345 21.63 -0.44 -12.01
CA LEU A 345 23.09 -0.52 -11.80
C LEU A 345 23.67 -1.79 -12.42
#